data_AF-A0A832WBL4-F1
#
_entry.id   AF-A0A832WBL4-F1
#
_cell.length_a   1.000
_cell.length_b   1.000
_cell.length_c   1.000
_cell.angle_alpha   90.00
_cell.angle_beta   90.00
_cell.angle_gamma   90.00
#
_symmetry.space_group_name_H-M   'P 1'
#
loop_
_entity.id
_entity.type
_entity.pdbx_description
1 polymer ?
#
loop_
_entity_poly.entity_id
_entity_poly.type
_entity_poly.pdbx_seq_one_letter_code
_entity_poly.pdbx_strand_id
1 'polypeptide(L)'
;AIAGPIAGLVIAILVSFYGAHTSPILDPLIASSLPKDELQNLNDSIFMQIALAAYGKAGPDVQVLMSPVLFAAWLGFLITFLNLLPAWQLDGGHMARTVFGQKIHRFATYGSVGVLFLLHYEMMAMFILIFSIRNMSVRPLDDASPLSKNRKVLYVVVVALAVLCAPLPFSIWSK
;
A
#
# COMPACT_ATOMS: atom_id res chain seq x y z
N ALA A 1 -14.02 -11.62 -2.87
CA ALA A 1 -12.65 -11.34 -2.39
C ALA A 1 -12.32 -9.84 -2.28
N ILE A 2 -13.03 -8.92 -2.95
CA ILE A 2 -12.58 -7.50 -3.04
C ILE A 2 -13.16 -6.60 -1.93
N ALA A 3 -14.25 -7.03 -1.27
CA ALA A 3 -14.90 -6.24 -0.24
C ALA A 3 -13.99 -5.96 0.99
N GLY A 4 -13.05 -6.87 1.32
CA GLY A 4 -12.14 -6.72 2.45
C GLY A 4 -11.18 -5.53 2.28
N PRO A 5 -10.28 -5.54 1.28
CA PRO A 5 -9.36 -4.43 1.04
C PRO A 5 -10.06 -3.09 0.81
N ILE A 6 -11.22 -3.09 0.13
CA ILE A 6 -11.98 -1.85 -0.09
C ILE A 6 -12.56 -1.31 1.22
N ALA A 7 -13.14 -2.16 2.08
CA ALA A 7 -13.65 -1.71 3.37
C ALA A 7 -12.53 -1.14 4.26
N GLY A 8 -11.38 -1.83 4.30
CA GLY A 8 -10.19 -1.34 4.99
C GLY A 8 -9.70 0.00 4.45
N LEU A 9 -9.71 0.17 3.12
CA LEU A 9 -9.34 1.43 2.48
C LEU A 9 -10.27 2.58 2.87
N VAL A 10 -11.59 2.37 2.81
CA VAL A 10 -12.57 3.41 3.17
C VAL A 10 -12.36 3.88 4.61
N ILE A 11 -12.16 2.94 5.53
CA ILE A 11 -11.87 3.26 6.93
C ILE A 11 -10.54 4.01 7.06
N ALA A 12 -9.48 3.55 6.39
CA ALA A 12 -8.17 4.19 6.43
C ALA A 12 -8.23 5.64 5.91
N ILE A 13 -9.01 5.91 4.86
CA ILE A 13 -9.25 7.29 4.37
C ILE A 13 -9.95 8.13 5.44
N LEU A 14 -11.04 7.65 6.05
CA LEU A 14 -11.74 8.44 7.06
C LEU A 14 -10.85 8.75 8.28
N VAL A 15 -10.09 7.74 8.73
CA VAL A 15 -9.14 7.89 9.84
C VAL A 15 -7.98 8.80 9.45
N SER A 16 -7.53 8.81 8.18
CA SER A 16 -6.46 9.71 7.73
C SER A 16 -6.90 11.16 7.77
N PHE A 17 -8.13 11.49 7.37
CA PHE A 17 -8.67 12.85 7.49
C PHE A 17 -8.80 13.28 8.96
N TYR A 18 -9.24 12.38 9.84
CA TYR A 18 -9.34 12.67 11.27
C TYR A 18 -7.95 12.83 11.94
N GLY A 19 -7.00 11.98 11.58
CA GLY A 19 -5.61 12.05 12.02
C GLY A 19 -4.92 13.31 11.51
N ALA A 20 -5.13 13.67 10.24
CA ALA A 20 -4.60 14.88 9.63
C ALA A 20 -5.17 16.13 10.31
N HIS A 21 -6.44 16.12 10.73
CA HIS A 21 -7.02 17.22 11.50
C HIS A 21 -6.36 17.39 12.87
N THR A 22 -6.21 16.28 13.61
CA THR A 22 -5.74 16.28 15.01
C THR A 22 -4.22 16.37 15.17
N SER A 23 -3.44 15.98 14.17
CA SER A 23 -1.97 16.02 14.21
C SER A 23 -1.44 17.46 14.29
N PRO A 24 -0.62 17.81 15.30
CA PRO A 24 -0.06 19.15 15.41
C PRO A 24 1.05 19.39 14.36
N ILE A 25 1.21 20.65 13.97
CA ILE A 25 2.34 21.11 13.16
C ILE A 25 3.49 21.43 14.12
N LEU A 26 4.68 20.91 13.84
CA LEU A 26 5.90 21.23 14.58
C LEU A 26 6.46 22.55 14.09
N ASP A 27 6.82 23.40 15.05
CA ASP A 27 7.55 24.64 14.77
C ASP A 27 8.96 24.28 14.21
N PRO A 28 9.40 24.88 13.10
CA PRO A 28 10.71 24.62 12.49
C PRO A 28 11.88 24.71 13.48
N LEU A 29 11.79 25.59 14.49
CA LEU A 29 12.81 25.74 15.53
C LEU A 29 12.92 24.47 16.39
N ILE A 30 11.79 23.85 16.75
CA ILE A 30 11.74 22.63 17.56
C ILE A 30 12.14 21.42 16.72
N ALA A 31 11.69 21.36 15.46
CA ALA A 31 12.07 20.33 14.49
C ALA A 31 13.59 20.23 14.29
N SER A 32 14.29 21.36 14.27
CA SER A 32 15.77 21.39 14.13
C SER A 32 16.51 20.92 15.40
N SER A 33 15.85 20.94 16.55
CA SER A 33 16.41 20.55 17.85
C SER A 33 16.18 19.08 18.22
N LEU A 34 15.23 18.42 17.53
CA LEU A 34 14.96 16.99 17.71
C LEU A 34 15.97 16.16 16.92
N PRO A 35 16.43 15.01 17.45
CA PRO A 35 17.24 14.07 16.70
C PRO A 35 16.47 13.66 15.43
N LYS A 36 17.13 13.70 14.26
CA LYS A 36 16.52 13.26 12.99
C LYS A 36 16.00 11.81 13.04
N ASP A 37 16.54 10.99 13.93
CA ASP A 37 16.09 9.62 14.17
C ASP A 37 14.75 9.52 14.90
N GLU A 38 14.36 10.55 15.68
CA GLU A 38 13.04 10.62 16.33
C GLU A 38 11.97 11.17 15.38
N LEU A 39 12.37 11.99 14.41
CA LEU A 39 11.55 12.45 13.31
C LEU A 39 11.65 11.48 12.12
N GLN A 40 11.23 10.22 12.32
CA GLN A 40 11.09 9.30 11.20
C GLN A 40 10.03 9.82 10.23
N ASN A 41 10.49 10.34 9.10
CA ASN A 41 9.64 10.65 7.96
C ASN A 41 9.14 9.33 7.36
N LEU A 42 7.97 8.89 7.80
CA LEU A 42 7.28 7.79 7.15
C LEU A 42 6.87 8.22 5.74
N ASN A 43 6.92 7.27 4.80
CA ASN A 43 6.51 7.52 3.43
C ASN A 43 4.98 7.61 3.36
N ASP A 44 4.44 8.74 2.94
CA ASP A 44 3.00 8.97 2.92
C ASP A 44 2.35 8.36 1.68
N SER A 45 1.18 7.73 1.85
CA SER A 45 0.34 7.35 0.72
C SER A 45 -0.27 8.58 0.05
N ILE A 46 -0.69 8.46 -1.21
CA ILE A 46 -1.31 9.58 -1.95
C ILE A 46 -2.58 10.06 -1.23
N PHE A 47 -3.38 9.13 -0.69
CA PHE A 47 -4.56 9.48 0.11
C PHE A 47 -4.21 10.26 1.38
N MET A 48 -3.09 9.93 2.03
CA MET A 48 -2.66 10.63 3.23
C MET A 48 -2.13 12.03 2.89
N GLN A 49 -1.42 12.20 1.77
CA GLN A 49 -1.00 13.50 1.27
C GLN A 49 -2.20 14.41 0.96
N ILE A 50 -3.25 13.86 0.34
CA ILE A 50 -4.51 14.59 0.09
C ILE A 50 -5.16 15.00 1.42
N ALA A 51 -5.21 14.11 2.41
CA ALA A 51 -5.77 14.41 3.72
C ALA A 51 -4.98 15.53 4.44
N LEU A 52 -3.65 15.48 4.40
CA LEU A 52 -2.79 16.53 4.96
C LEU A 52 -2.94 17.86 4.21
N ALA A 53 -3.02 17.82 2.88
CA ALA A 53 -3.22 19.01 2.05
C ALA A 53 -4.56 19.71 2.34
N ALA A 54 -5.62 18.94 2.60
CA ALA A 54 -6.94 19.47 2.96
C ALA A 54 -6.94 20.35 4.23
N TYR A 55 -5.97 20.13 5.13
CA TYR A 55 -5.79 20.92 6.35
C TYR A 55 -4.60 21.89 6.29
N GLY A 56 -4.04 22.14 5.10
CA GLY A 56 -2.89 23.03 4.92
C GLY A 56 -1.58 22.49 5.52
N LYS A 57 -1.51 21.17 5.73
CA LYS A 57 -0.37 20.46 6.34
C LYS A 57 0.52 19.76 5.32
N ALA A 58 0.25 19.96 4.03
CA ALA A 58 1.12 19.51 2.95
C ALA A 58 1.99 20.69 2.48
N GLY A 59 3.24 20.73 2.93
CA GLY A 59 4.20 21.75 2.51
C GLY A 59 5.64 21.37 2.89
N PRO A 60 6.65 21.80 2.12
CA PRO A 60 8.06 21.49 2.38
C PRO A 60 8.57 22.07 3.71
N ASP A 61 7.95 23.16 4.19
CA ASP A 61 8.31 23.82 5.45
C ASP A 61 7.38 23.43 6.62
N VAL A 62 6.47 22.48 6.42
CA VAL A 62 5.50 22.03 7.42
C VAL A 62 5.86 20.61 7.84
N GLN A 63 6.41 20.47 9.04
CA GLN A 63 6.60 19.16 9.66
C GLN A 63 5.39 18.80 10.49
N VAL A 64 4.71 17.72 10.12
CA VAL A 64 3.54 17.23 10.84
C VAL A 64 4.00 16.18 11.84
N LEU A 65 3.69 16.37 13.12
CA LEU A 65 3.92 15.31 14.09
C LEU A 65 2.88 14.19 13.85
N MET A 66 3.39 12.99 13.60
CA MET A 66 2.57 11.81 13.40
C MET A 66 1.81 11.48 14.70
N SER A 67 0.50 11.72 14.72
CA SER A 67 -0.34 11.32 15.84
C SER A 67 -0.57 9.80 15.81
N PRO A 68 -0.89 9.15 16.94
CA PRO A 68 -1.23 7.73 16.95
C PRO A 68 -2.37 7.37 15.98
N VAL A 69 -3.29 8.31 15.77
CA VAL A 69 -4.41 8.19 14.83
C VAL A 69 -3.92 8.23 13.37
N LEU A 70 -3.06 9.20 13.03
CA LEU A 70 -2.50 9.32 11.69
C LEU A 70 -1.59 8.12 11.36
N PHE A 71 -0.84 7.63 12.35
CA PHE A 71 -0.07 6.40 12.23
C PHE A 71 -0.94 5.16 11.99
N ALA A 72 -2.09 5.04 12.68
CA ALA A 72 -3.04 3.97 12.44
C ALA A 72 -3.61 4.01 11.01
N ALA A 73 -3.89 5.20 10.48
CA ALA A 73 -4.30 5.36 9.08
C ALA A 73 -3.18 4.94 8.11
N TRP A 74 -1.93 5.35 8.38
CA TRP A 74 -0.77 4.95 7.61
C TRP A 74 -0.60 3.43 7.55
N LEU A 75 -0.71 2.75 8.69
CA LEU A 75 -0.69 1.28 8.76
C LEU A 75 -1.84 0.66 7.95
N GLY A 76 -3.03 1.25 8.00
CA GLY A 76 -4.18 0.81 7.21
C GLY A 76 -3.91 0.87 5.70
N PHE A 77 -3.31 1.96 5.21
CA PHE A 77 -2.89 2.08 3.81
C PHE A 77 -1.81 1.08 3.45
N LEU A 78 -0.79 0.90 4.30
CA LEU A 78 0.28 -0.08 4.09
C LEU A 78 -0.29 -1.50 3.98
N ILE A 79 -1.12 -1.93 4.93
CA ILE A 79 -1.73 -3.27 4.92
C ILE A 79 -2.60 -3.46 3.67
N THR A 80 -3.37 -2.44 3.30
CA THR A 80 -4.19 -2.48 2.08
C THR A 80 -3.33 -2.60 0.83
N PHE A 81 -2.27 -1.79 0.71
CA PHE A 81 -1.31 -1.85 -0.39
C PHE A 81 -0.71 -3.25 -0.53
N LEU A 82 -0.18 -3.80 0.57
CA LEU A 82 0.42 -5.12 0.58
C LEU A 82 -0.59 -6.19 0.14
N ASN A 83 -1.83 -6.15 0.62
CA ASN A 83 -2.87 -7.11 0.26
C ASN A 83 -3.30 -7.04 -1.22
N LEU A 84 -3.18 -5.88 -1.87
CA LEU A 84 -3.53 -5.69 -3.27
C LEU A 84 -2.39 -6.07 -4.23
N LEU A 85 -1.18 -6.32 -3.74
CA LEU A 85 -0.06 -6.76 -4.59
C LEU A 85 -0.39 -8.10 -5.28
N PRO A 86 0.01 -8.28 -6.56
CA PRO A 86 -0.20 -9.51 -7.30
C PRO A 86 0.80 -10.60 -6.89
N ALA A 87 0.83 -10.91 -5.59
CA ALA A 87 1.79 -11.81 -4.98
C ALA A 87 1.13 -12.85 -4.08
N TRP A 88 1.65 -14.09 -4.12
CA TRP A 88 1.25 -15.15 -3.21
C TRP A 88 -0.29 -15.36 -3.13
N GLN A 89 -0.82 -15.71 -1.95
CA GLN A 89 -2.24 -15.83 -1.58
C GLN A 89 -2.83 -14.51 -1.09
N LEU A 90 -2.19 -13.38 -1.39
CA LEU A 90 -2.79 -12.08 -1.10
C LEU A 90 -4.01 -11.89 -2.03
N ASP A 91 -4.94 -11.01 -1.64
CA ASP A 91 -6.17 -10.78 -2.41
C ASP A 91 -5.86 -10.37 -3.87
N GLY A 92 -4.81 -9.57 -4.08
CA GLY A 92 -4.29 -9.21 -5.40
C GLY A 92 -3.67 -10.39 -6.15
N GLY A 93 -3.01 -11.31 -5.44
CA GLY A 93 -2.45 -12.55 -6.00
C GLY A 93 -3.53 -13.51 -6.51
N HIS A 94 -4.61 -13.69 -5.75
CA HIS A 94 -5.77 -14.49 -6.18
C HIS A 94 -6.38 -13.93 -7.46
N MET A 95 -6.58 -12.61 -7.54
CA MET A 95 -7.10 -11.97 -8.75
C MET A 95 -6.16 -12.07 -9.94
N ALA A 96 -4.86 -11.81 -9.74
CA ALA A 96 -3.86 -11.94 -10.79
C ALA A 96 -3.82 -13.37 -11.36
N ARG A 97 -3.93 -14.39 -10.50
CA ARG A 97 -4.01 -15.80 -10.91
C ARG A 97 -5.27 -16.08 -11.71
N THR A 98 -6.43 -15.58 -11.29
CA THR A 98 -7.67 -15.77 -12.04
C THR A 98 -7.64 -15.07 -13.41
N VAL A 99 -7.06 -13.88 -13.51
CA VAL A 99 -7.08 -13.07 -14.74
C VAL A 99 -6.00 -13.48 -15.76
N PHE A 100 -4.82 -13.86 -15.30
CA PHE A 100 -3.66 -14.12 -16.18
C PHE A 100 -3.15 -15.56 -16.12
N GLY A 101 -3.75 -16.41 -15.28
CA GLY A 101 -3.34 -17.79 -15.09
C GLY A 101 -2.07 -17.96 -14.26
N GLN A 102 -1.70 -19.21 -14.02
CA GLN A 102 -0.65 -19.59 -13.07
C GLN A 102 0.75 -19.09 -13.46
N LYS A 103 1.08 -19.08 -14.75
CA LYS A 103 2.41 -18.69 -15.23
C LYS A 103 2.67 -17.20 -14.97
N ILE A 104 1.74 -16.34 -15.38
CA ILE A 104 1.87 -14.89 -15.20
C ILE A 104 1.79 -14.51 -13.72
N HIS A 105 0.92 -15.17 -12.94
CA HIS A 105 0.86 -14.96 -11.49
C HIS A 105 2.20 -15.22 -10.78
N ARG A 106 2.94 -16.26 -11.20
CA ARG A 106 4.27 -16.54 -10.65
C ARG A 106 5.27 -15.42 -10.97
N PHE A 107 5.29 -14.93 -12.21
CA PHE A 107 6.14 -13.79 -12.58
C PHE A 107 5.74 -12.52 -11.83
N ALA A 108 4.44 -12.25 -11.68
CA ALA A 108 3.93 -11.10 -10.94
C ALA A 108 4.29 -11.17 -9.44
N THR A 109 4.32 -12.37 -8.86
CA THR A 109 4.75 -12.57 -7.47
C THR A 109 6.22 -12.20 -7.29
N TYR A 110 7.13 -12.70 -8.16
CA TYR A 110 8.54 -12.32 -8.10
C TYR A 110 8.77 -10.82 -8.41
N GLY A 111 8.00 -10.25 -9.34
CA GLY A 111 8.03 -8.80 -9.59
C GLY A 111 7.63 -7.98 -8.37
N SER A 112 6.57 -8.40 -7.66
CA SER A 112 6.13 -7.74 -6.43
C SER A 112 7.16 -7.83 -5.31
N VAL A 113 7.85 -8.98 -5.18
CA VAL A 113 8.98 -9.12 -4.25
C VAL A 113 10.08 -8.10 -4.58
N GLY A 114 10.43 -7.95 -5.86
CA GLY A 114 11.40 -6.95 -6.31
C GLY A 114 10.99 -5.52 -5.95
N VAL A 115 9.71 -5.16 -6.18
CA VAL A 115 9.16 -3.85 -5.79
C VAL A 115 9.26 -3.63 -4.28
N LEU A 116 8.94 -4.64 -3.47
CA LEU A 116 9.03 -4.52 -2.01
C LEU A 116 10.46 -4.31 -1.51
N PHE A 117 11.46 -4.96 -2.12
CA PHE A 117 12.87 -4.69 -1.80
C PHE A 117 13.25 -3.25 -2.14
N LEU A 118 12.82 -2.72 -3.30
CA LEU A 118 13.08 -1.33 -3.70
C LEU A 118 12.43 -0.32 -2.76
N LEU A 119 11.30 -0.69 -2.14
CA LEU A 119 10.58 0.13 -1.17
C LEU A 119 11.04 -0.10 0.28
N HIS A 120 12.12 -0.87 0.51
CA HIS A 120 12.63 -1.21 1.83
C HIS A 120 11.66 -2.02 2.73
N TYR A 121 10.71 -2.74 2.12
CA TYR A 121 9.82 -3.69 2.80
C TYR A 121 10.39 -5.11 2.77
N GLU A 122 11.66 -5.25 3.13
CA GLU A 122 12.45 -6.49 3.01
C GLU A 122 11.84 -7.66 3.80
N MET A 123 11.37 -7.40 5.02
CA MET A 123 10.73 -8.41 5.86
C MET A 123 9.50 -9.02 5.17
N MET A 124 8.64 -8.18 4.58
CA MET A 124 7.45 -8.65 3.85
C MET A 124 7.85 -9.37 2.56
N ALA A 125 8.84 -8.85 1.83
CA ALA A 125 9.39 -9.49 0.64
C ALA A 125 9.91 -10.90 0.93
N MET A 126 10.62 -11.08 2.05
CA MET A 126 11.12 -12.37 2.52
C MET A 126 9.98 -13.32 2.91
N PHE A 127 8.96 -12.85 3.62
CA PHE A 127 7.78 -13.69 3.91
C PHE A 127 7.09 -14.17 2.64
N ILE A 128 6.84 -13.26 1.69
CA ILE A 128 6.23 -13.61 0.41
C ILE A 128 7.10 -14.63 -0.34
N LEU A 129 8.41 -14.44 -0.37
CA LEU A 129 9.34 -15.36 -1.04
C LEU A 129 9.34 -16.75 -0.39
N ILE A 130 9.52 -16.81 0.93
CA ILE A 130 9.55 -18.07 1.70
C ILE A 130 8.25 -18.84 1.52
N PHE A 131 7.12 -18.16 1.68
CA PHE A 131 5.82 -18.81 1.50
C PHE A 131 5.60 -19.20 0.03
N SER A 132 5.98 -18.35 -0.93
CA SER A 132 5.89 -18.65 -2.37
C SER A 132 6.60 -19.92 -2.81
N ILE A 133 7.68 -20.31 -2.12
CA ILE A 133 8.40 -21.54 -2.41
C ILE A 133 7.63 -22.78 -1.91
N ARG A 134 6.83 -22.63 -0.83
CA ARG A 134 6.17 -23.76 -0.15
C ARG A 134 4.80 -24.15 -0.73
N ASN A 135 3.99 -23.25 -1.31
CA ASN A 135 2.76 -23.68 -2.03
C ASN A 135 2.97 -23.73 -3.54
N MET A 136 3.27 -24.93 -4.03
CA MET A 136 3.07 -25.27 -5.43
C MET A 136 1.62 -25.74 -5.64
N SER A 137 0.71 -24.78 -5.88
CA SER A 137 -0.60 -24.93 -6.54
C SER A 137 -1.48 -26.13 -6.14
N VAL A 138 -2.44 -25.91 -5.23
CA VAL A 138 -3.76 -26.55 -5.38
C VAL A 138 -4.36 -26.01 -6.69
N ARG A 139 -4.64 -26.90 -7.65
CA ARG A 139 -5.33 -26.59 -8.89
C ARG A 139 -6.82 -26.47 -8.57
N PRO A 140 -7.46 -25.30 -8.64
CA PRO A 140 -8.91 -25.28 -8.72
C PRO A 140 -9.28 -25.94 -10.05
N LEU A 141 -10.24 -26.87 -10.05
CA LEU A 141 -10.71 -27.58 -11.26
C LEU A 141 -11.40 -26.67 -12.30
N ASP A 142 -11.50 -25.36 -12.04
CA ASP A 142 -12.24 -24.37 -12.84
C ASP A 142 -11.37 -23.60 -13.86
N ASP A 143 -10.36 -24.25 -14.46
CA ASP A 143 -9.54 -23.68 -15.55
C ASP A 143 -10.28 -23.65 -16.92
N ALA A 144 -11.61 -23.73 -16.94
CA ALA A 144 -12.41 -23.90 -18.16
C ALA A 144 -13.57 -22.90 -18.34
N SER A 145 -13.44 -21.65 -17.87
CA SER A 145 -14.38 -20.58 -18.26
C SER A 145 -13.67 -19.35 -18.82
N PRO A 146 -14.08 -18.81 -19.98
CA PRO A 146 -13.47 -17.63 -20.56
C PRO A 146 -13.74 -16.42 -19.67
N LEU A 147 -12.68 -15.66 -19.37
CA LEU A 147 -12.73 -14.50 -18.50
C LEU A 147 -13.62 -13.39 -19.10
N SER A 148 -14.69 -13.01 -18.38
CA SER A 148 -15.52 -11.88 -18.76
C SER A 148 -14.71 -10.57 -18.73
N LYS A 149 -15.00 -9.64 -19.65
CA LYS A 149 -14.34 -8.31 -19.74
C LYS A 149 -14.33 -7.57 -18.39
N ASN A 150 -15.35 -7.80 -17.55
CA ASN A 150 -15.52 -7.19 -16.23
C ASN A 150 -14.39 -7.55 -15.24
N ARG A 151 -13.83 -8.77 -15.32
CA ARG A 151 -12.74 -9.20 -14.42
C ARG A 151 -11.41 -8.50 -14.73
N LYS A 152 -11.17 -8.15 -15.99
CA LYS A 152 -9.98 -7.38 -16.39
C LYS A 152 -10.04 -5.94 -15.89
N VAL A 153 -11.19 -5.28 -16.02
CA VAL A 153 -11.40 -3.92 -15.49
C VAL A 153 -11.18 -3.90 -13.98
N LEU A 154 -11.72 -4.90 -13.28
CA LEU A 154 -11.58 -5.04 -11.83
C LEU A 154 -10.13 -5.19 -11.38
N TYR A 155 -9.31 -5.92 -12.14
CA TYR A 155 -7.88 -6.02 -11.86
C TYR A 155 -7.14 -4.69 -12.06
N VAL A 156 -7.47 -3.95 -13.11
CA VAL A 156 -6.89 -2.60 -13.33
C VAL A 156 -7.22 -1.68 -12.16
N VAL A 157 -8.47 -1.70 -11.68
CA VAL A 157 -8.87 -0.92 -10.49
C VAL A 157 -8.05 -1.32 -9.27
N VAL A 158 -7.83 -2.62 -9.05
CA VAL A 158 -7.03 -3.12 -7.92
C VAL A 158 -5.58 -2.66 -7.98
N VAL A 159 -4.96 -2.72 -9.15
CA VAL A 159 -3.59 -2.23 -9.34
C VAL A 159 -3.52 -0.72 -9.12
N ALA A 160 -4.49 0.04 -9.63
CA ALA A 160 -4.56 1.48 -9.38
C ALA A 160 -4.71 1.79 -7.89
N LEU A 161 -5.58 1.07 -7.18
CA LEU A 161 -5.74 1.20 -5.73
C LEU A 161 -4.46 0.85 -4.97
N ALA A 162 -3.75 -0.21 -5.38
CA ALA A 162 -2.45 -0.55 -4.79
C ALA A 162 -1.47 0.63 -4.92
N VAL A 163 -1.35 1.22 -6.10
CA VAL A 163 -0.48 2.39 -6.31
C VAL A 163 -0.92 3.60 -5.47
N LEU A 164 -2.22 3.85 -5.34
CA LEU A 164 -2.74 4.96 -4.53
C LEU A 164 -2.50 4.76 -3.02
N CYS A 165 -2.55 3.52 -2.55
CA CYS A 165 -2.31 3.17 -1.16
C CYS A 165 -0.83 2.99 -0.83
N ALA A 166 0.03 2.86 -1.85
CA ALA A 166 1.44 2.59 -1.68
C ALA A 166 2.10 3.75 -0.90
N PRO A 167 2.69 3.48 0.28
CA PRO A 167 3.53 4.43 0.99
C PRO A 167 4.86 4.59 0.23
N LEU A 168 4.84 5.41 -0.82
CA LEU A 168 5.98 5.62 -1.71
C LEU A 168 6.94 6.67 -1.13
N PRO A 169 8.26 6.48 -1.26
CA PRO A 169 9.21 7.49 -0.82
C PRO A 169 9.03 8.81 -1.58
N PHE A 170 9.06 9.92 -0.83
CA PHE A 170 8.89 11.29 -1.33
C PHE A 170 9.83 11.64 -2.50
N SER A 171 10.98 10.97 -2.60
CA SER A 171 11.94 11.08 -3.72
C SER A 171 11.31 10.82 -5.10
N ILE A 172 10.27 9.98 -5.19
CA ILE A 172 9.63 9.63 -6.45
C ILE A 172 8.68 10.74 -6.94
N TRP A 173 8.14 11.55 -6.02
CA TRP A 173 7.14 12.58 -6.32
C TRP A 173 7.70 14.00 -6.39
N SER A 174 8.92 14.23 -5.91
CA SER A 174 9.58 15.54 -6.01
C SER A 174 10.19 15.75 -7.40
N LYS A 175 9.38 16.32 -8.29
CA LYS A 175 9.82 17.18 -9.40
C LYS A 175 8.96 18.42 -9.46
#